data_AF-A0A850B6H0-F1
#
_entry.id   AF-A0A850B6H0-F1
#
_cell.length_a   1.000
_cell.length_b   1.000
_cell.length_c   1.000
_cell.angle_alpha   90.00
_cell.angle_beta   90.00
_cell.angle_gamma   90.00
#
_symmetry.space_group_name_H-M   'P 1'
#
loop_
_entity.id
_entity.type
_entity.pdbx_description
1 polymer ?
#
loop_
_entity_poly.entity_id
_entity_poly.type
_entity_poly.pdbx_seq_one_letter_code
_entity_poly.pdbx_strand_id
1 'polypeptide(L)'
;MDQDTLQLLLSHDDDGSPFLEDGLPDSTEDELDKPTINKQDISSFWEESGDPDDLEQQRWGVIAPDGPEGDRLLALIRPLIEARAEAQDADVKIYRPPAGLSGSDAALWRKTHFDMGGAFSSELPRYQVILGDLDGVSLGLQQSQGSDGFVGRLSFRNDQGYEAYVEKVLRWEKARAEAEGNVKLFTVHDGTAATMIGYRALVKPGLDLLRGKGYDTADLGDPNDPSPDEFFEAVRSPEPTVLFSVSHGAGAPRGGWKTYQDQRERQGAMSFGRAGKITGSDINEEPFLPGGVWFMLACYGAGTPNSSAYRHWLEKLSEVGQFSGAARSVLASLPAGDHPPFIAALPQAVLANPNGPLAVIGHIDLAWTYSFEERDTGKAVSRPSKFMQTLRTALEGARVGSSYRELVKYLNGIHYELSELYDEAAQRGEADVRDKARSGHLWMLRQDLSGYILLGDPATKLPASRRRKAKTDKSKTAGVASILSKAPEVKPGAPAPRGAEERSIPIETLEKAIGHMLAGSALRDIAGRFGIDPAVLQERFDIYTKAGRAALDRK
;
A
#
# COMPACT_ATOMS: atom_id res chain seq x y z
N MET A 1 8.42 -5.37 -47.63
CA MET A 1 8.76 -6.39 -46.62
C MET A 1 8.27 -5.78 -45.34
N ASP A 2 7.03 -6.13 -45.00
CA ASP A 2 6.28 -5.57 -43.88
C ASP A 2 6.36 -6.66 -42.79
N GLN A 3 7.44 -6.62 -42.03
CA GLN A 3 7.52 -7.34 -40.76
C GLN A 3 7.68 -6.24 -39.72
N ASP A 4 6.65 -6.07 -38.89
CA ASP A 4 6.58 -5.12 -37.78
C ASP A 4 7.65 -5.47 -36.73
N THR A 5 8.93 -5.28 -37.06
CA THR A 5 10.05 -5.58 -36.17
C THR A 5 10.14 -4.53 -35.08
N LEU A 6 10.41 -4.94 -33.84
CA LEU A 6 10.65 -4.00 -32.75
C LEU A 6 12.03 -3.36 -32.92
N GLN A 7 12.07 -2.04 -33.03
CA GLN A 7 13.27 -1.28 -33.38
C GLN A 7 13.96 -0.67 -32.16
N LEU A 8 15.29 -0.67 -32.16
CA LEU A 8 16.10 0.04 -31.17
C LEU A 8 16.23 1.52 -31.56
N LEU A 9 15.88 2.43 -30.65
CA LEU A 9 16.00 3.89 -30.86
C LEU A 9 17.43 4.41 -30.61
N LEU A 10 18.42 3.80 -31.27
CA LEU A 10 19.83 4.17 -31.22
C LEU A 10 20.38 4.23 -32.64
N SER A 11 21.10 5.31 -32.96
CA SER A 11 21.85 5.42 -34.20
C SER A 11 23.35 5.46 -33.94
N HIS A 12 24.12 5.02 -34.91
CA HIS A 12 25.53 5.35 -35.03
C HIS A 12 25.69 6.87 -35.17
N ASP A 13 26.61 7.46 -34.41
CA ASP A 13 26.80 8.92 -34.34
C ASP A 13 27.47 9.47 -35.61
N ASP A 14 28.30 8.66 -36.25
CA ASP A 14 29.11 9.05 -37.41
C ASP A 14 28.35 9.04 -38.73
N ASP A 15 27.37 8.17 -38.90
CA ASP A 15 26.58 8.05 -40.14
C ASP A 15 25.05 8.11 -39.96
N GLY A 16 24.56 8.12 -38.71
CA GLY A 16 23.14 8.18 -38.39
C GLY A 16 22.37 6.88 -38.67
N SER A 17 23.05 5.78 -39.03
CA SER A 17 22.41 4.49 -39.29
C SER A 17 21.86 3.87 -38.00
N PRO A 18 20.74 3.11 -38.04
CA PRO A 18 20.25 2.39 -36.86
C PRO A 18 21.29 1.40 -36.34
N PHE A 19 21.50 1.37 -35.03
CA PHE A 19 22.51 0.50 -34.41
C PHE A 19 22.14 -1.00 -34.49
N LEU A 20 20.85 -1.31 -34.60
CA LEU A 20 20.36 -2.69 -34.74
C LEU A 20 19.41 -2.76 -35.94
N GLU A 21 19.98 -2.89 -37.15
CA GLU A 21 19.24 -2.81 -38.42
C GLU A 21 18.10 -3.82 -38.54
N ASP A 22 18.31 -5.06 -38.09
CA ASP A 22 17.33 -6.13 -38.20
C ASP A 22 16.21 -6.04 -37.15
N GLY A 23 16.36 -5.17 -36.16
CA GLY A 23 15.46 -5.10 -35.00
C GLY A 23 15.34 -6.44 -34.26
N LEU A 24 14.32 -6.57 -33.43
CA LEU A 24 13.88 -7.85 -32.90
C LEU A 24 12.71 -8.37 -33.75
N PRO A 25 12.74 -9.64 -34.20
CA PRO A 25 11.66 -10.20 -34.98
C PRO A 25 10.38 -10.26 -34.16
N ASP A 26 9.31 -9.67 -34.69
CA ASP A 26 7.98 -9.86 -34.14
C ASP A 26 7.51 -11.27 -34.47
N SER A 27 7.65 -12.15 -33.50
CA SER A 27 7.29 -13.57 -33.57
C SER A 27 6.09 -13.87 -32.67
N THR A 28 5.17 -12.91 -32.54
CA THR A 28 3.92 -13.13 -31.82
C THR A 28 2.81 -13.60 -32.76
N GLU A 29 2.77 -14.91 -33.02
CA GLU A 29 1.53 -15.60 -33.40
C GLU A 29 0.65 -15.72 -32.13
N ASP A 30 -0.38 -14.88 -32.00
CA ASP A 30 -1.78 -15.29 -31.82
C ASP A 30 -2.73 -14.10 -31.55
N GLU A 31 -3.94 -14.25 -32.08
CA GLU A 31 -5.09 -13.36 -32.11
C GLU A 31 -5.35 -12.57 -30.80
N LEU A 32 -4.87 -11.33 -30.74
CA LEU A 32 -5.47 -10.32 -29.86
C LEU A 32 -6.32 -9.40 -30.73
N ASP A 33 -7.64 -9.40 -30.50
CA ASP A 33 -8.56 -8.46 -31.12
C ASP A 33 -8.01 -7.04 -30.96
N LYS A 34 -7.70 -6.38 -32.07
CA LYS A 34 -7.22 -5.00 -32.06
C LYS A 34 -8.31 -4.12 -31.44
N PRO A 35 -8.05 -3.42 -30.33
CA PRO A 35 -9.09 -2.61 -29.69
C PRO A 35 -9.55 -1.51 -30.65
N THR A 36 -10.85 -1.41 -30.85
CA THR A 36 -11.45 -0.38 -31.70
C THR A 36 -11.45 0.94 -30.93
N ILE A 37 -10.48 1.81 -31.19
CA ILE A 37 -10.41 3.15 -30.59
C ILE A 37 -11.49 4.02 -31.23
N ASN A 38 -12.59 4.27 -30.51
CA ASN A 38 -13.63 5.17 -30.97
C ASN A 38 -13.23 6.62 -30.67
N LYS A 39 -12.91 7.39 -31.72
CA LYS A 39 -12.47 8.79 -31.64
C LYS A 39 -13.66 9.75 -31.52
N GLN A 40 -14.38 9.77 -30.40
CA GLN A 40 -15.35 10.85 -30.15
C GLN A 40 -15.39 11.29 -28.68
N ASP A 41 -15.36 12.62 -28.53
CA ASP A 41 -15.57 13.48 -27.35
C ASP A 41 -14.50 13.46 -26.24
N ILE A 42 -13.44 14.22 -26.53
CA ILE A 42 -12.40 14.64 -25.58
C ILE A 42 -12.95 15.78 -24.74
N SER A 43 -13.42 15.48 -23.53
CA SER A 43 -13.47 16.46 -22.44
C SER A 43 -13.36 15.80 -21.06
N SER A 44 -12.22 16.08 -20.41
CA SER A 44 -12.01 16.16 -18.96
C SER A 44 -11.51 14.90 -18.22
N PHE A 45 -10.41 15.11 -17.47
CA PHE A 45 -9.29 14.19 -17.30
C PHE A 45 -8.97 13.80 -15.84
N TRP A 46 -8.35 12.64 -15.55
CA TRP A 46 -7.48 12.44 -14.36
C TRP A 46 -6.07 12.94 -14.58
N GLU A 47 -5.51 13.51 -13.52
CA GLU A 47 -4.17 14.06 -13.50
C GLU A 47 -3.29 13.25 -12.54
N GLU A 48 -2.25 12.57 -13.04
CA GLU A 48 -1.31 11.80 -12.19
C GLU A 48 -0.51 12.73 -11.24
N SER A 49 -0.28 13.97 -11.66
CA SER A 49 0.20 15.08 -10.84
C SER A 49 -0.88 15.73 -9.96
N GLY A 50 -2.15 15.39 -10.18
CA GLY A 50 -3.30 15.91 -9.44
C GLY A 50 -3.35 15.38 -8.01
N ASP A 51 -4.18 16.01 -7.18
CA ASP A 51 -4.38 15.56 -5.80
C ASP A 51 -5.02 14.15 -5.82
N PRO A 52 -4.36 13.12 -5.25
CA PRO A 52 -4.95 11.78 -5.19
C PRO A 52 -6.27 11.73 -4.43
N ASP A 53 -6.57 12.71 -3.57
CA ASP A 53 -7.85 12.81 -2.87
C ASP A 53 -8.94 13.55 -3.64
N ASP A 54 -8.65 14.11 -4.82
CA ASP A 54 -9.65 14.75 -5.66
C ASP A 54 -10.41 13.71 -6.48
N LEU A 55 -11.68 13.46 -6.15
CA LEU A 55 -12.46 12.42 -6.82
C LEU A 55 -12.85 12.83 -8.25
N GLU A 56 -13.08 14.11 -8.49
CA GLU A 56 -13.45 14.64 -9.81
C GLU A 56 -12.30 14.42 -10.78
N GLN A 57 -11.08 14.77 -10.37
CA GLN A 57 -9.88 14.49 -11.16
C GLN A 57 -9.65 12.99 -11.25
N GLN A 58 -9.55 12.27 -10.12
CA GLN A 58 -9.08 10.88 -10.14
C GLN A 58 -10.09 9.87 -10.70
N ARG A 59 -11.37 10.26 -10.86
CA ARG A 59 -12.49 9.44 -11.34
C ARG A 59 -12.78 8.19 -10.49
N TRP A 60 -14.00 7.71 -10.58
CA TRP A 60 -14.52 6.55 -9.88
C TRP A 60 -15.28 5.62 -10.83
N GLY A 61 -15.04 4.31 -10.68
CA GLY A 61 -15.58 3.29 -11.55
C GLY A 61 -15.93 2.01 -10.82
N VAL A 62 -16.68 1.14 -11.50
CA VAL A 62 -17.13 -0.15 -10.97
C VAL A 62 -16.59 -1.29 -11.83
N ILE A 63 -16.11 -2.34 -11.19
CA ILE A 63 -15.82 -3.62 -11.81
C ILE A 63 -16.84 -4.62 -11.25
N ALA A 64 -17.70 -5.15 -12.11
CA ALA A 64 -18.73 -6.11 -11.74
C ALA A 64 -18.54 -7.44 -12.48
N PRO A 65 -18.96 -8.58 -11.90
CA PRO A 65 -18.97 -9.85 -12.62
C PRO A 65 -19.74 -9.73 -13.93
N ASP A 66 -19.37 -10.51 -14.94
CA ASP A 66 -20.17 -10.59 -16.14
C ASP A 66 -21.49 -11.35 -15.91
N GLY A 67 -22.54 -11.01 -16.68
CA GLY A 67 -23.84 -11.67 -16.62
C GLY A 67 -24.79 -11.23 -15.48
N PRO A 68 -25.83 -12.04 -15.18
CA PRO A 68 -26.96 -11.65 -14.32
C PRO A 68 -26.58 -11.33 -12.87
N GLU A 69 -25.52 -11.95 -12.35
CA GLU A 69 -25.03 -11.64 -11.01
C GLU A 69 -24.51 -10.20 -10.95
N GLY A 70 -23.71 -9.79 -11.93
CA GLY A 70 -23.23 -8.41 -12.05
C GLY A 70 -24.36 -7.41 -12.16
N ASP A 71 -25.38 -7.70 -12.97
CA ASP A 71 -26.56 -6.84 -13.13
C ASP A 71 -27.29 -6.61 -11.81
N ARG A 72 -27.47 -7.69 -11.05
CA ARG A 72 -28.09 -7.65 -9.72
C ARG A 72 -27.25 -6.81 -8.75
N LEU A 73 -25.94 -7.05 -8.69
CA LEU A 73 -25.04 -6.31 -7.78
C LEU A 73 -24.98 -4.81 -8.11
N LEU A 74 -24.94 -4.45 -9.41
CA LEU A 74 -25.02 -3.07 -9.86
C LEU A 74 -26.35 -2.42 -9.46
N ALA A 75 -27.45 -3.16 -9.54
CA ALA A 75 -28.76 -2.65 -9.12
C ALA A 75 -28.83 -2.37 -7.61
N LEU A 76 -28.21 -3.22 -6.77
CA LEU A 76 -28.15 -3.04 -5.32
C LEU A 76 -27.34 -1.81 -4.91
N ILE A 77 -26.23 -1.54 -5.61
CA ILE A 77 -25.36 -0.39 -5.30
C ILE A 77 -25.68 0.87 -6.12
N ARG A 78 -26.77 0.88 -6.90
CA ARG A 78 -27.16 2.01 -7.75
C ARG A 78 -27.15 3.36 -7.01
N PRO A 79 -27.64 3.50 -5.76
CA PRO A 79 -27.56 4.77 -5.04
C PRO A 79 -26.12 5.27 -4.82
N LEU A 80 -25.16 4.37 -4.65
CA LEU A 80 -23.74 4.73 -4.56
C LEU A 80 -23.19 5.18 -5.91
N ILE A 81 -23.55 4.48 -7.00
CA ILE A 81 -23.14 4.85 -8.37
C ILE A 81 -23.64 6.26 -8.71
N GLU A 82 -24.91 6.55 -8.43
CA GLU A 82 -25.51 7.88 -8.66
C GLU A 82 -24.80 8.97 -7.85
N ALA A 83 -24.54 8.72 -6.56
CA ALA A 83 -23.81 9.66 -5.71
C ALA A 83 -22.36 9.90 -6.17
N ARG A 84 -21.70 8.88 -6.73
CA ARG A 84 -20.33 8.99 -7.26
C ARG A 84 -20.30 9.72 -8.59
N ALA A 85 -21.29 9.51 -9.45
CA ALA A 85 -21.45 10.26 -10.68
C ALA A 85 -21.62 11.76 -10.41
N GLU A 86 -22.47 12.11 -9.44
CA GLU A 86 -22.64 13.50 -8.99
C GLU A 86 -21.34 14.07 -8.38
N ALA A 87 -20.66 13.31 -7.52
CA ALA A 87 -19.45 13.76 -6.84
C ALA A 87 -18.24 13.96 -7.77
N GLN A 88 -18.23 13.36 -8.96
CA GLN A 88 -17.15 13.49 -9.95
C GLN A 88 -17.56 14.27 -11.21
N ASP A 89 -18.80 14.75 -11.27
CA ASP A 89 -19.41 15.43 -12.43
C ASP A 89 -19.19 14.67 -13.76
N ALA A 90 -19.34 13.34 -13.73
CA ALA A 90 -19.18 12.47 -14.90
C ALA A 90 -19.83 11.10 -14.69
N ASP A 91 -20.21 10.45 -15.79
CA ASP A 91 -20.74 9.09 -15.76
C ASP A 91 -19.72 8.08 -15.20
N VAL A 92 -20.22 7.12 -14.43
CA VAL A 92 -19.41 6.04 -13.86
C VAL A 92 -19.13 4.99 -14.93
N LYS A 93 -17.85 4.73 -15.22
CA LYS A 93 -17.44 3.62 -16.10
C LYS A 93 -17.60 2.28 -15.39
N ILE A 94 -18.21 1.31 -16.08
CA ILE A 94 -18.44 -0.05 -15.60
C ILE A 94 -17.63 -1.02 -16.47
N TYR A 95 -16.84 -1.88 -15.84
CA TYR A 95 -16.08 -2.93 -16.50
C TYR A 95 -16.57 -4.33 -16.09
N ARG A 96 -16.54 -5.26 -17.04
CA ARG A 96 -16.96 -6.67 -16.84
C ARG A 96 -15.85 -7.62 -17.27
N PRO A 97 -14.95 -7.99 -16.36
CA PRO A 97 -13.89 -8.95 -16.65
C PRO A 97 -14.44 -10.39 -16.67
N PRO A 98 -13.78 -11.31 -17.39
CA PRO A 98 -14.01 -12.74 -17.20
C PRO A 98 -13.76 -13.16 -15.75
N ALA A 99 -14.47 -14.20 -15.29
CA ALA A 99 -14.24 -14.80 -13.99
C ALA A 99 -12.89 -15.54 -13.93
N GLY A 100 -12.35 -15.70 -12.72
CA GLY A 100 -11.21 -16.60 -12.48
C GLY A 100 -9.86 -16.20 -13.11
N LEU A 101 -9.67 -14.97 -13.59
CA LEU A 101 -8.40 -14.52 -14.18
C LEU A 101 -7.20 -14.75 -13.24
N SER A 102 -6.15 -15.38 -13.75
CA SER A 102 -4.86 -15.48 -13.05
C SER A 102 -4.19 -14.11 -12.94
N GLY A 103 -3.07 -14.02 -12.21
CA GLY A 103 -2.32 -12.76 -12.11
C GLY A 103 -1.79 -12.26 -13.46
N SER A 104 -1.32 -13.17 -14.33
CA SER A 104 -0.87 -12.82 -15.69
C SER A 104 -2.03 -12.45 -16.60
N ASP A 105 -3.14 -13.19 -16.53
CA ASP A 105 -4.32 -12.91 -17.37
C ASP A 105 -5.01 -11.61 -16.96
N ALA A 106 -4.99 -11.29 -15.66
CA ALA A 106 -5.44 -10.00 -15.15
C ALA A 106 -4.59 -8.83 -15.67
N ALA A 107 -3.26 -8.99 -15.70
CA ALA A 107 -2.36 -7.99 -16.25
C ALA A 107 -2.57 -7.82 -17.77
N LEU A 108 -2.81 -8.91 -18.50
CA LEU A 108 -3.16 -8.87 -19.92
C LEU A 108 -4.52 -8.22 -20.16
N TRP A 109 -5.55 -8.59 -19.39
CA TRP A 109 -6.88 -8.00 -19.45
C TRP A 109 -6.80 -6.49 -19.25
N ARG A 110 -6.03 -6.05 -18.25
CA ARG A 110 -5.83 -4.63 -18.00
C ARG A 110 -5.29 -3.91 -19.23
N LYS A 111 -4.26 -4.44 -19.90
CA LYS A 111 -3.68 -3.84 -21.11
C LYS A 111 -4.61 -3.83 -22.32
N THR A 112 -5.54 -4.79 -22.39
CA THR A 112 -6.38 -5.01 -23.59
C THR A 112 -7.80 -4.46 -23.46
N HIS A 113 -8.28 -4.20 -22.24
CA HIS A 113 -9.67 -3.79 -21.98
C HIS A 113 -9.80 -2.57 -21.06
N PHE A 114 -8.82 -2.32 -20.19
CA PHE A 114 -8.86 -1.19 -19.27
C PHE A 114 -7.98 -0.05 -19.79
N ASP A 115 -6.66 -0.25 -19.84
CA ASP A 115 -5.67 0.74 -20.28
C ASP A 115 -5.07 0.34 -21.63
N MET A 116 -5.83 0.61 -22.70
CA MET A 116 -5.51 0.20 -24.07
C MET A 116 -4.49 1.10 -24.78
N GLY A 117 -3.88 2.07 -24.08
CA GLY A 117 -2.88 3.00 -24.64
C GLY A 117 -3.38 3.98 -25.71
N GLY A 118 -4.63 3.85 -26.17
CA GLY A 118 -5.25 4.71 -27.18
C GLY A 118 -5.94 5.97 -26.63
N ALA A 119 -6.15 6.03 -25.30
CA ALA A 119 -6.69 7.17 -24.59
C ALA A 119 -5.63 7.67 -23.59
N PHE A 120 -5.57 8.99 -23.35
CA PHE A 120 -4.79 9.50 -22.23
C PHE A 120 -5.36 8.93 -20.92
N SER A 121 -4.49 8.53 -19.98
CA SER A 121 -4.82 7.85 -18.70
C SER A 121 -5.99 8.44 -17.92
N SER A 122 -6.19 9.74 -18.11
CA SER A 122 -7.26 10.59 -17.68
C SER A 122 -8.73 10.12 -17.82
N GLU A 123 -9.01 9.12 -18.63
CA GLU A 123 -10.36 8.59 -18.87
C GLU A 123 -10.68 7.34 -18.06
N LEU A 124 -9.69 6.77 -17.40
CA LEU A 124 -9.87 5.56 -16.63
C LEU A 124 -10.35 5.97 -15.23
N PRO A 125 -11.02 5.09 -14.48
CA PRO A 125 -11.30 5.34 -13.07
C PRO A 125 -10.11 4.92 -12.20
N ARG A 126 -9.51 5.87 -11.48
CA ARG A 126 -8.42 5.51 -10.55
C ARG A 126 -9.01 4.90 -9.29
N TYR A 127 -10.12 5.43 -8.79
CA TYR A 127 -10.90 4.75 -7.76
C TYR A 127 -11.77 3.67 -8.38
N GLN A 128 -11.63 2.43 -7.92
CA GLN A 128 -12.34 1.29 -8.48
C GLN A 128 -12.97 0.47 -7.36
N VAL A 129 -14.28 0.26 -7.43
CA VAL A 129 -14.95 -0.70 -6.55
C VAL A 129 -15.23 -1.99 -7.31
N ILE A 130 -14.75 -3.12 -6.78
CA ILE A 130 -15.07 -4.44 -7.28
C ILE A 130 -16.32 -4.95 -6.57
N LEU A 131 -17.28 -5.51 -7.31
CA LEU A 131 -18.45 -6.17 -6.75
C LEU A 131 -18.30 -7.68 -6.77
N GLY A 132 -18.80 -8.33 -5.73
CA GLY A 132 -18.88 -9.79 -5.64
C GLY A 132 -17.66 -10.45 -5.02
N ASP A 133 -17.76 -11.76 -4.87
CA ASP A 133 -16.75 -12.60 -4.22
C ASP A 133 -15.58 -12.92 -5.19
N LEU A 134 -14.57 -13.65 -4.70
CA LEU A 134 -13.31 -13.90 -5.41
C LEU A 134 -13.43 -14.81 -6.64
N ASP A 135 -14.52 -15.56 -6.76
CA ASP A 135 -14.84 -16.41 -7.91
C ASP A 135 -15.45 -15.62 -9.07
N GLY A 136 -16.33 -14.65 -8.79
CA GLY A 136 -16.90 -13.76 -9.80
C GLY A 136 -15.90 -12.76 -10.38
N VAL A 137 -15.13 -12.08 -9.51
CA VAL A 137 -14.01 -11.21 -9.93
C VAL A 137 -12.76 -11.61 -9.16
N SER A 138 -11.71 -12.01 -9.87
CA SER A 138 -10.55 -12.67 -9.26
C SER A 138 -9.72 -11.76 -8.34
N LEU A 139 -9.01 -12.38 -7.39
CA LEU A 139 -7.99 -11.70 -6.58
C LEU A 139 -6.89 -11.10 -7.45
N GLY A 140 -6.46 -11.83 -8.49
CA GLY A 140 -5.43 -11.39 -9.42
C GLY A 140 -5.80 -10.07 -10.10
N LEU A 141 -7.07 -9.89 -10.46
CA LEU A 141 -7.55 -8.63 -11.01
C LEU A 141 -7.50 -7.49 -10.01
N GLN A 142 -7.96 -7.70 -8.77
CA GLN A 142 -7.88 -6.68 -7.72
C GLN A 142 -6.44 -6.23 -7.46
N GLN A 143 -5.49 -7.17 -7.39
CA GLN A 143 -4.08 -6.87 -7.20
C GLN A 143 -3.46 -6.18 -8.42
N SER A 144 -3.83 -6.60 -9.64
CA SER A 144 -3.32 -5.99 -10.89
C SER A 144 -3.84 -4.57 -11.10
N GLN A 145 -5.08 -4.28 -10.69
CA GLN A 145 -5.63 -2.92 -10.74
C GLN A 145 -5.04 -2.04 -9.63
N GLY A 146 -4.71 -2.64 -8.49
CA GLY A 146 -4.12 -1.94 -7.35
C GLY A 146 -2.66 -1.49 -7.51
N SER A 147 -1.98 -1.78 -8.62
CA SER A 147 -0.58 -1.35 -8.82
C SER A 147 -0.41 0.17 -8.85
N ASP A 148 -1.42 0.88 -9.36
CA ASP A 148 -1.49 2.34 -9.51
C ASP A 148 -2.91 2.92 -9.31
N GLY A 149 -3.94 2.07 -9.27
CA GLY A 149 -5.31 2.40 -8.89
C GLY A 149 -5.58 2.31 -7.37
N PHE A 150 -6.74 2.80 -6.96
CA PHE A 150 -7.28 2.76 -5.62
C PHE A 150 -8.46 1.78 -5.59
N VAL A 151 -8.18 0.52 -5.30
CA VAL A 151 -9.14 -0.56 -5.51
C VAL A 151 -9.69 -1.08 -4.19
N GLY A 152 -11.02 -0.98 -4.02
CA GLY A 152 -11.75 -1.63 -2.94
C GLY A 152 -12.68 -2.72 -3.47
N ARG A 153 -13.24 -3.54 -2.57
CA ARG A 153 -14.19 -4.61 -2.93
C ARG A 153 -15.40 -4.62 -2.01
N LEU A 154 -16.60 -4.80 -2.58
CA LEU A 154 -17.85 -5.06 -1.89
C LEU A 154 -18.32 -6.49 -2.17
N SER A 155 -18.22 -7.33 -1.14
CA SER A 155 -18.67 -8.71 -1.16
C SER A 155 -19.47 -8.95 0.11
N PHE A 156 -20.75 -9.28 -0.01
CA PHE A 156 -21.60 -9.60 1.15
C PHE A 156 -22.29 -10.95 0.94
N ARG A 157 -22.75 -11.55 2.05
CA ARG A 157 -23.46 -12.85 2.02
C ARG A 157 -24.84 -12.76 1.39
N ASN A 158 -25.45 -11.58 1.43
CA ASN A 158 -26.80 -11.33 0.97
C ASN A 158 -26.92 -9.87 0.51
N ASP A 159 -28.07 -9.58 -0.09
CA ASP A 159 -28.36 -8.31 -0.74
C ASP A 159 -28.52 -7.19 0.28
N GLN A 160 -29.07 -7.50 1.46
CA GLN A 160 -29.20 -6.56 2.56
C GLN A 160 -27.84 -5.99 3.00
N GLY A 161 -26.77 -6.78 2.91
CA GLY A 161 -25.42 -6.31 3.23
C GLY A 161 -24.94 -5.20 2.29
N TYR A 162 -25.25 -5.29 0.99
CA TYR A 162 -24.93 -4.24 0.02
C TYR A 162 -25.75 -2.97 0.31
N GLU A 163 -27.05 -3.12 0.51
CA GLU A 163 -27.96 -2.00 0.79
C GLU A 163 -27.57 -1.26 2.07
N ALA A 164 -27.35 -2.00 3.17
CA ALA A 164 -26.94 -1.43 4.47
C ALA A 164 -25.58 -0.74 4.40
N TYR A 165 -24.63 -1.31 3.64
CA TYR A 165 -23.32 -0.67 3.43
C TYR A 165 -23.45 0.64 2.66
N VAL A 166 -24.20 0.65 1.56
CA VAL A 166 -24.42 1.84 0.73
C VAL A 166 -25.12 2.94 1.51
N GLU A 167 -26.19 2.60 2.24
CA GLU A 167 -26.90 3.55 3.11
C GLU A 167 -25.95 4.14 4.16
N LYS A 168 -25.15 3.29 4.81
CA LYS A 168 -24.16 3.72 5.81
C LYS A 168 -23.12 4.67 5.23
N VAL A 169 -22.56 4.35 4.06
CA VAL A 169 -21.56 5.22 3.39
C VAL A 169 -22.17 6.59 3.10
N LEU A 170 -23.31 6.63 2.42
CA LEU A 170 -23.95 7.89 2.03
C LEU A 170 -24.39 8.72 3.24
N ARG A 171 -24.79 8.07 4.34
CA ARG A 171 -25.10 8.74 5.61
C ARG A 171 -23.87 9.40 6.22
N TRP A 172 -22.73 8.70 6.27
CA TRP A 172 -21.49 9.23 6.83
C TRP A 172 -20.87 10.32 5.96
N GLU A 173 -21.04 10.28 4.64
CA GLU A 173 -20.57 11.36 3.76
C GLU A 173 -21.32 12.68 3.97
N LYS A 174 -22.59 12.60 4.35
CA LYS A 174 -23.42 13.77 4.70
C LYS A 174 -23.20 14.22 6.14
N ALA A 175 -22.63 13.37 7.01
CA ALA A 175 -22.40 13.69 8.40
C ALA A 175 -21.32 14.76 8.56
N ARG A 176 -21.52 15.68 9.50
CA ARG A 176 -20.53 16.72 9.79
C ARG A 176 -19.38 16.12 10.60
N ALA A 177 -18.15 16.34 10.14
CA ALA A 177 -16.94 15.96 10.85
C ALA A 177 -16.67 16.93 12.01
N GLU A 178 -17.21 16.62 13.19
CA GLU A 178 -17.15 17.49 14.37
C GLU A 178 -16.04 17.12 15.37
N ALA A 179 -15.70 15.84 15.49
CA ALA A 179 -14.66 15.35 16.39
C ALA A 179 -13.31 15.20 15.67
N GLU A 180 -12.20 15.41 16.38
CA GLU A 180 -10.89 14.95 15.89
C GLU A 180 -10.88 13.41 15.87
N GLY A 181 -10.16 12.83 14.91
CA GLY A 181 -10.01 11.38 14.86
C GLY A 181 -8.90 10.89 15.79
N ASN A 182 -8.98 9.63 16.20
CA ASN A 182 -7.95 8.94 16.97
C ASN A 182 -7.44 7.69 16.23
N VAL A 183 -6.31 7.15 16.70
CA VAL A 183 -5.79 5.84 16.25
C VAL A 183 -5.72 4.88 17.42
N LYS A 184 -6.32 3.70 17.26
CA LYS A 184 -6.23 2.64 18.27
C LYS A 184 -5.39 1.50 17.70
N LEU A 185 -4.36 1.08 18.42
CA LEU A 185 -3.58 -0.10 18.08
C LEU A 185 -3.92 -1.19 19.10
N PHE A 186 -4.51 -2.29 18.64
CA PHE A 186 -4.95 -3.40 19.46
C PHE A 186 -4.09 -4.64 19.19
N THR A 187 -3.50 -5.24 20.22
CA THR A 187 -2.77 -6.49 20.07
C THR A 187 -3.41 -7.60 20.88
N VAL A 188 -3.72 -8.73 20.23
CA VAL A 188 -4.07 -9.96 20.96
C VAL A 188 -2.79 -10.56 21.54
N HIS A 189 -2.64 -10.52 22.86
CA HIS A 189 -1.50 -11.09 23.57
C HIS A 189 -1.67 -12.58 23.91
N ASP A 190 -1.82 -13.43 22.88
CA ASP A 190 -2.07 -14.87 23.05
C ASP A 190 -0.85 -15.71 23.49
N GLY A 191 0.28 -15.07 23.79
CA GLY A 191 1.53 -15.70 24.21
C GLY A 191 2.35 -16.35 23.08
N THR A 192 1.92 -16.25 21.82
CA THR A 192 2.67 -16.81 20.69
C THR A 192 3.79 -15.89 20.22
N ALA A 193 4.81 -16.47 19.57
CA ALA A 193 5.93 -15.69 19.01
C ALA A 193 5.47 -14.66 17.97
N ALA A 194 4.46 -14.99 17.16
CA ALA A 194 3.96 -14.11 16.11
C ALA A 194 3.36 -12.82 16.65
N THR A 195 2.45 -12.91 17.63
CA THR A 195 1.82 -11.72 18.24
C THR A 195 2.80 -10.93 19.09
N MET A 196 3.75 -11.59 19.77
CA MET A 196 4.85 -10.92 20.47
C MET A 196 5.76 -10.13 19.52
N ILE A 197 6.11 -10.69 18.35
CA ILE A 197 6.90 -9.99 17.33
C ILE A 197 6.09 -8.84 16.73
N GLY A 198 4.81 -9.05 16.41
CA GLY A 198 3.90 -7.99 15.95
C GLY A 198 3.83 -6.83 16.94
N TYR A 199 3.74 -7.10 18.24
CA TYR A 199 3.77 -6.04 19.25
C TYR A 199 5.10 -5.26 19.25
N ARG A 200 6.22 -5.98 19.32
CA ARG A 200 7.55 -5.37 19.54
C ARG A 200 8.12 -4.69 18.29
N ALA A 201 7.90 -5.25 17.11
CA ALA A 201 8.48 -4.78 15.85
C ALA A 201 7.54 -3.86 15.06
N LEU A 202 6.23 -3.89 15.34
CA LEU A 202 5.24 -3.10 14.61
C LEU A 202 4.45 -2.15 15.51
N VAL A 203 3.68 -2.67 16.48
CA VAL A 203 2.72 -1.86 17.26
C VAL A 203 3.42 -0.82 18.13
N LYS A 204 4.33 -1.25 19.01
CA LYS A 204 5.06 -0.36 19.92
C LYS A 204 5.84 0.75 19.19
N PRO A 205 6.74 0.45 18.23
CA PRO A 205 7.44 1.51 17.53
C PRO A 205 6.51 2.33 16.62
N GLY A 206 5.38 1.77 16.16
CA GLY A 206 4.35 2.49 15.43
C GLY A 206 3.63 3.54 16.28
N LEU A 207 3.28 3.19 17.52
CA LEU A 207 2.75 4.13 18.52
C LEU A 207 3.72 5.28 18.77
N ASP A 208 5.01 4.98 18.94
CA ASP A 208 6.04 6.01 19.14
C ASP A 208 6.13 6.98 17.94
N LEU A 209 6.04 6.46 16.70
CA LEU A 209 6.02 7.27 15.49
C LEU A 209 4.80 8.20 15.43
N LEU A 210 3.61 7.68 15.74
CA LEU A 210 2.36 8.44 15.70
C LEU A 210 2.30 9.50 16.81
N ARG A 211 2.70 9.14 18.05
CA ARG A 211 2.81 10.07 19.19
C ARG A 211 3.85 11.16 18.93
N GLY A 212 4.97 10.82 18.29
CA GLY A 212 5.97 11.81 17.86
C GLY A 212 5.45 12.83 16.83
N LYS A 213 4.33 12.55 16.17
CA LYS A 213 3.59 13.48 15.30
C LYS A 213 2.37 14.12 15.99
N GLY A 214 2.21 13.86 17.28
CA GLY A 214 1.16 14.41 18.13
C GLY A 214 -0.24 13.86 17.83
N TYR A 215 -0.37 12.68 17.23
CA TYR A 215 -1.68 12.05 17.05
C TYR A 215 -2.20 11.48 18.37
N ASP A 216 -3.51 11.52 18.55
CA ASP A 216 -4.16 10.82 19.66
C ASP A 216 -4.11 9.31 19.40
N THR A 217 -3.54 8.57 20.35
CA THR A 217 -3.24 7.15 20.17
C THR A 217 -3.49 6.35 21.44
N ALA A 218 -4.13 5.19 21.28
CA ALA A 218 -4.28 4.20 22.35
C ALA A 218 -3.53 2.90 22.02
N ASP A 219 -2.83 2.35 23.01
CA ASP A 219 -2.27 0.99 23.00
C ASP A 219 -3.24 0.10 23.78
N LEU A 220 -3.84 -0.88 23.11
CA LEU A 220 -4.94 -1.71 23.63
C LEU A 220 -4.62 -3.20 23.52
N GLY A 221 -5.30 -3.99 24.35
CA GLY A 221 -5.07 -5.43 24.51
C GLY A 221 -4.39 -5.73 25.84
N ASP A 222 -5.03 -6.51 26.71
CA ASP A 222 -4.48 -6.92 28.00
C ASP A 222 -3.36 -7.96 27.76
N PRO A 223 -2.11 -7.67 28.16
CA PRO A 223 -1.00 -8.61 27.99
C PRO A 223 -1.10 -9.85 28.89
N ASN A 224 -1.96 -9.84 29.90
CA ASN A 224 -2.11 -10.91 30.89
C ASN A 224 -3.40 -11.72 30.70
N ASP A 225 -4.49 -11.07 30.28
CA ASP A 225 -5.81 -11.72 30.12
C ASP A 225 -6.51 -11.29 28.81
N PRO A 226 -5.97 -11.70 27.64
CA PRO A 226 -6.55 -11.30 26.35
C PRO A 226 -7.95 -11.88 26.18
N SER A 227 -8.93 -11.04 25.83
CA SER A 227 -10.33 -11.48 25.69
C SER A 227 -11.05 -10.83 24.50
N PRO A 228 -12.08 -11.50 23.92
CA PRO A 228 -12.95 -10.85 22.95
C PRO A 228 -13.67 -9.61 23.48
N ASP A 229 -13.99 -9.58 24.78
CA ASP A 229 -14.79 -8.51 25.40
C ASP A 229 -14.05 -7.16 25.37
N GLU A 230 -12.75 -7.12 25.69
CA GLU A 230 -11.95 -5.89 25.60
C GLU A 230 -11.89 -5.33 24.17
N PHE A 231 -11.94 -6.20 23.16
CA PHE A 231 -11.97 -5.78 21.77
C PHE A 231 -13.32 -5.16 21.43
N PHE A 232 -14.42 -5.76 21.87
CA PHE A 232 -15.75 -5.18 21.70
C PHE A 232 -15.91 -3.83 22.43
N GLU A 233 -15.31 -3.68 23.61
CA GLU A 233 -15.24 -2.39 24.31
C GLU A 233 -14.47 -1.34 23.49
N ALA A 234 -13.33 -1.71 22.91
CA ALA A 234 -12.50 -0.80 22.12
C ALA A 234 -13.20 -0.27 20.86
N VAL A 235 -13.98 -1.12 20.17
CA VAL A 235 -14.65 -0.78 18.90
C VAL A 235 -15.98 -0.05 19.08
N ARG A 236 -16.63 -0.10 20.26
CA ARG A 236 -17.92 0.58 20.48
C ARG A 236 -17.83 2.10 20.59
N SER A 237 -16.62 2.65 20.64
CA SER A 237 -16.40 4.10 20.77
C SER A 237 -17.00 4.88 19.58
N PRO A 238 -17.73 5.97 19.84
CA PRO A 238 -18.37 6.76 18.78
C PRO A 238 -17.41 7.72 18.06
N GLU A 239 -16.16 7.82 18.51
CA GLU A 239 -15.17 8.72 17.94
C GLU A 239 -14.67 8.20 16.58
N PRO A 240 -14.43 9.10 15.59
CA PRO A 240 -13.82 8.71 14.33
C PRO A 240 -12.47 8.03 14.57
N THR A 241 -12.41 6.73 14.35
CA THR A 241 -11.24 5.91 14.75
C THR A 241 -10.65 5.19 13.55
N VAL A 242 -9.33 5.24 13.42
CA VAL A 242 -8.58 4.25 12.63
C VAL A 242 -8.06 3.17 13.59
N LEU A 243 -8.60 1.96 13.47
CA LEU A 243 -8.19 0.81 14.28
C LEU A 243 -7.15 0.00 13.51
N PHE A 244 -6.05 -0.35 14.15
CA PHE A 244 -5.09 -1.33 13.66
C PHE A 244 -5.04 -2.50 14.66
N SER A 245 -5.34 -3.71 14.22
CA SER A 245 -5.30 -4.89 15.09
C SER A 245 -4.27 -5.91 14.65
N VAL A 246 -3.54 -6.50 15.61
CA VAL A 246 -2.65 -7.66 15.41
C VAL A 246 -3.23 -8.87 16.12
N SER A 247 -3.48 -9.94 15.37
CA SER A 247 -3.95 -11.22 15.91
C SER A 247 -3.62 -12.38 14.97
N HIS A 248 -3.93 -13.60 15.40
CA HIS A 248 -4.07 -14.71 14.45
C HIS A 248 -5.45 -14.68 13.82
N GLY A 249 -5.54 -15.07 12.56
CA GLY A 249 -6.81 -15.47 11.97
C GLY A 249 -6.98 -16.98 12.02
N ALA A 250 -8.22 -17.42 12.20
CA ALA A 250 -8.53 -18.84 12.27
C ALA A 250 -8.25 -19.55 10.94
N GLY A 251 -7.32 -20.51 10.94
CA GLY A 251 -7.11 -21.46 9.85
C GLY A 251 -7.89 -22.76 10.04
N ALA A 252 -7.61 -23.76 9.19
CA ALA A 252 -8.27 -25.06 9.24
C ALA A 252 -8.09 -25.78 10.59
N PRO A 253 -9.16 -26.39 11.14
CA PRO A 253 -9.04 -27.32 12.27
C PRO A 253 -8.10 -28.48 11.95
N ARG A 254 -7.51 -29.13 12.95
CA ARG A 254 -6.61 -30.29 12.76
C ARG A 254 -7.26 -31.44 11.98
N GLY A 255 -8.57 -31.63 12.13
CA GLY A 255 -9.35 -32.62 11.39
C GLY A 255 -9.89 -32.13 10.05
N GLY A 256 -9.49 -30.94 9.60
CA GLY A 256 -10.10 -30.25 8.47
C GLY A 256 -11.44 -29.59 8.81
N TRP A 257 -11.99 -28.88 7.83
CA TRP A 257 -13.34 -28.35 7.89
C TRP A 257 -14.35 -29.48 7.67
N LYS A 258 -15.48 -29.47 8.41
CA LYS A 258 -16.53 -30.47 8.22
C LYS A 258 -17.28 -30.25 6.92
N THR A 259 -17.52 -28.99 6.58
CA THR A 259 -18.19 -28.56 5.34
C THR A 259 -17.51 -27.31 4.80
N TYR A 260 -17.70 -27.03 3.52
CA TYR A 260 -17.26 -25.76 2.93
C TYR A 260 -17.95 -24.56 3.58
N GLN A 261 -19.20 -24.70 4.01
CA GLN A 261 -19.91 -23.63 4.71
C GLN A 261 -19.26 -23.32 6.08
N ASP A 262 -18.86 -24.34 6.84
CA ASP A 262 -18.14 -24.16 8.11
C ASP A 262 -16.83 -23.39 7.89
N GLN A 263 -16.12 -23.66 6.79
CA GLN A 263 -14.92 -22.94 6.40
C GLN A 263 -15.25 -21.47 6.13
N ARG A 264 -16.24 -21.20 5.27
CA ARG A 264 -16.65 -19.85 4.91
C ARG A 264 -17.09 -19.01 6.11
N GLU A 265 -17.69 -19.62 7.13
CA GLU A 265 -18.18 -18.92 8.32
C GLU A 265 -17.08 -18.60 9.33
N ARG A 266 -16.04 -19.45 9.41
CA ARG A 266 -15.09 -19.44 10.53
C ARG A 266 -13.66 -19.09 10.13
N GLN A 267 -13.25 -19.32 8.89
CA GLN A 267 -11.89 -19.01 8.45
C GLN A 267 -11.67 -17.50 8.43
N GLY A 268 -10.52 -17.06 8.92
CA GLY A 268 -10.19 -15.64 9.05
C GLY A 268 -10.76 -14.96 10.30
N ALA A 269 -11.54 -15.68 11.13
CA ALA A 269 -12.01 -15.15 12.41
C ALA A 269 -10.85 -14.68 13.30
N MET A 270 -11.01 -13.54 13.97
CA MET A 270 -9.99 -12.98 14.85
C MET A 270 -9.83 -13.86 16.10
N SER A 271 -8.66 -14.47 16.26
CA SER A 271 -8.41 -15.45 17.33
C SER A 271 -7.77 -14.80 18.55
N PHE A 272 -8.29 -15.11 19.73
CA PHE A 272 -7.77 -14.72 21.05
C PHE A 272 -7.06 -15.91 21.74
N GLY A 273 -6.39 -16.74 20.95
CA GLY A 273 -5.78 -17.98 21.42
C GLY A 273 -6.80 -18.90 22.13
N ARG A 274 -6.59 -19.15 23.42
CA ARG A 274 -7.46 -20.01 24.24
C ARG A 274 -8.74 -19.33 24.70
N ALA A 275 -8.79 -18.00 24.69
CA ALA A 275 -9.95 -17.22 25.14
C ALA A 275 -11.10 -17.21 24.12
N GLY A 276 -10.89 -17.76 22.92
CA GLY A 276 -11.92 -17.88 21.90
C GLY A 276 -11.57 -17.09 20.65
N LYS A 277 -12.62 -16.69 19.90
CA LYS A 277 -12.52 -16.04 18.60
C LYS A 277 -13.70 -15.11 18.40
N ILE A 278 -13.52 -14.09 17.56
CA ILE A 278 -14.61 -13.27 17.02
C ILE A 278 -14.82 -13.66 15.56
N THR A 279 -16.02 -14.11 15.25
CA THR A 279 -16.50 -14.54 13.94
C THR A 279 -17.52 -13.55 13.38
N GLY A 280 -17.91 -13.70 12.10
CA GLY A 280 -18.96 -12.87 11.53
C GLY A 280 -20.31 -13.00 12.23
N SER A 281 -20.63 -14.17 12.81
CA SER A 281 -21.88 -14.37 13.55
C SER A 281 -21.92 -13.69 14.93
N ASP A 282 -20.77 -13.26 15.45
CA ASP A 282 -20.70 -12.53 16.71
C ASP A 282 -20.97 -11.03 16.50
N ILE A 283 -21.03 -10.58 15.24
CA ILE A 283 -21.37 -9.19 14.88
C ILE A 283 -22.88 -9.05 14.81
N ASN A 284 -23.42 -8.21 15.68
CA ASN A 284 -24.82 -7.80 15.70
C ASN A 284 -24.94 -6.32 15.27
N GLU A 285 -26.10 -5.69 15.50
CA GLU A 285 -26.35 -4.28 15.15
C GLU A 285 -25.75 -3.27 16.15
N GLU A 286 -25.07 -3.73 17.21
CA GLU A 286 -24.37 -2.85 18.15
C GLU A 286 -23.27 -2.05 17.43
N PRO A 287 -22.89 -0.88 17.98
CA PRO A 287 -21.78 -0.10 17.44
C PRO A 287 -20.50 -0.91 17.30
N PHE A 288 -19.94 -0.93 16.08
CA PHE A 288 -18.66 -1.55 15.78
C PHE A 288 -17.85 -0.58 14.93
N LEU A 289 -16.96 0.18 15.55
CA LEU A 289 -16.14 1.19 14.92
C LEU A 289 -16.94 2.14 13.99
N PRO A 290 -17.99 2.83 14.49
CA PRO A 290 -18.92 3.57 13.64
C PRO A 290 -18.22 4.62 12.77
N GLY A 291 -18.33 4.49 11.45
CA GLY A 291 -17.71 5.42 10.51
C GLY A 291 -16.18 5.30 10.40
N GLY A 292 -15.57 4.38 11.15
CA GLY A 292 -14.12 4.22 11.21
C GLY A 292 -13.53 3.38 10.08
N VAL A 293 -12.23 3.13 10.20
CA VAL A 293 -11.46 2.28 9.28
C VAL A 293 -10.72 1.24 10.10
N TRP A 294 -10.83 -0.03 9.72
CA TRP A 294 -10.15 -1.12 10.43
C TRP A 294 -9.08 -1.78 9.56
N PHE A 295 -7.83 -1.73 10.01
CA PHE A 295 -6.74 -2.52 9.46
C PHE A 295 -6.52 -3.77 10.32
N MET A 296 -6.80 -4.95 9.78
CA MET A 296 -6.67 -6.25 10.44
C MET A 296 -5.44 -7.01 9.93
N LEU A 297 -4.37 -7.02 10.72
CA LEU A 297 -3.21 -7.88 10.51
C LEU A 297 -3.49 -9.26 11.12
N ALA A 298 -3.95 -10.19 10.29
CA ALA A 298 -4.24 -11.57 10.63
C ALA A 298 -4.36 -12.42 9.36
N CYS A 299 -3.87 -13.67 9.39
CA CYS A 299 -4.05 -14.62 8.28
C CYS A 299 -5.53 -14.77 7.91
N TYR A 300 -5.84 -14.74 6.62
CA TYR A 300 -7.20 -14.90 6.10
C TYR A 300 -8.22 -13.85 6.60
N GLY A 301 -7.78 -12.77 7.25
CA GLY A 301 -8.66 -11.75 7.84
C GLY A 301 -9.55 -11.03 6.82
N ALA A 302 -9.12 -10.95 5.54
CA ALA A 302 -9.96 -10.46 4.45
C ALA A 302 -10.64 -11.56 3.63
N GLY A 303 -10.14 -12.80 3.67
CA GLY A 303 -10.70 -13.91 2.89
C GLY A 303 -9.74 -15.06 2.72
N THR A 304 -9.94 -15.87 1.69
CA THR A 304 -9.14 -17.07 1.41
C THR A 304 -9.10 -17.30 -0.10
N PRO A 305 -7.90 -17.33 -0.73
CA PRO A 305 -7.76 -17.60 -2.15
C PRO A 305 -7.89 -19.10 -2.46
N ASN A 306 -7.93 -19.44 -3.74
CA ASN A 306 -7.91 -20.82 -4.22
C ASN A 306 -6.50 -21.42 -4.24
N SER A 307 -5.48 -20.57 -4.19
CA SER A 307 -4.07 -20.94 -4.22
C SER A 307 -3.28 -19.99 -3.34
N SER A 308 -2.24 -20.52 -2.69
CA SER A 308 -1.35 -19.73 -1.84
C SER A 308 -0.04 -19.44 -2.56
N ALA A 309 0.41 -18.19 -2.47
CA ALA A 309 1.63 -17.72 -3.15
C ALA A 309 2.94 -18.15 -2.46
N TYR A 310 2.89 -18.76 -1.27
CA TYR A 310 4.07 -18.94 -0.41
C TYR A 310 4.82 -20.26 -0.62
N ARG A 311 4.15 -21.35 -0.99
CA ARG A 311 4.73 -22.70 -0.94
C ARG A 311 6.07 -22.81 -1.67
N HIS A 312 6.12 -22.37 -2.93
CA HIS A 312 7.31 -22.52 -3.77
C HIS A 312 8.47 -21.61 -3.31
N TRP A 313 8.19 -20.46 -2.70
CA TRP A 313 9.23 -19.61 -2.10
C TRP A 313 9.78 -20.22 -0.80
N LEU A 314 8.93 -20.86 0.01
CA LEU A 314 9.37 -21.61 1.17
C LEU A 314 10.21 -22.85 0.80
N GLU A 315 9.86 -23.54 -0.29
CA GLU A 315 10.67 -24.63 -0.85
C GLU A 315 12.05 -24.11 -1.27
N LYS A 316 12.12 -23.00 -2.02
CA LYS A 316 13.40 -22.35 -2.39
C LYS A 316 14.22 -21.92 -1.18
N LEU A 317 13.59 -21.33 -0.15
CA LEU A 317 14.28 -20.98 1.09
C LEU A 317 14.80 -22.22 1.84
N SER A 318 14.11 -23.35 1.72
CA SER A 318 14.56 -24.62 2.31
C SER A 318 15.82 -25.16 1.62
N GLU A 319 15.88 -25.08 0.28
CA GLU A 319 17.05 -25.48 -0.51
C GLU A 319 18.34 -24.76 -0.10
N VAL A 320 18.23 -23.51 0.35
CA VAL A 320 19.36 -22.69 0.83
C VAL A 320 19.50 -22.65 2.36
N GLY A 321 18.79 -23.54 3.08
CA GLY A 321 18.90 -23.68 4.54
C GLY A 321 18.30 -22.53 5.36
N GLN A 322 17.47 -21.68 4.75
CA GLN A 322 16.80 -20.55 5.42
C GLN A 322 15.40 -20.89 5.95
N PHE A 323 14.89 -22.09 5.63
CA PHE A 323 13.62 -22.60 6.15
C PHE A 323 13.68 -24.10 6.45
N SER A 324 13.34 -24.48 7.68
CA SER A 324 13.36 -25.86 8.17
C SER A 324 11.96 -26.48 8.35
N GLY A 325 10.90 -25.72 8.08
CA GLY A 325 9.53 -26.19 8.21
C GLY A 325 9.03 -26.98 7.00
N ALA A 326 7.84 -27.58 7.13
CA ALA A 326 7.18 -28.22 6.01
C ALA A 326 6.45 -27.18 5.14
N ALA A 327 7.02 -26.83 3.98
CA ALA A 327 6.45 -25.80 3.09
C ALA A 327 4.99 -26.11 2.68
N ARG A 328 4.64 -27.39 2.53
CA ARG A 328 3.27 -27.82 2.21
C ARG A 328 2.23 -27.47 3.28
N SER A 329 2.64 -27.20 4.52
CA SER A 329 1.72 -26.88 5.61
C SER A 329 0.91 -25.60 5.36
N VAL A 330 1.45 -24.66 4.57
CA VAL A 330 0.75 -23.42 4.19
C VAL A 330 -0.49 -23.64 3.32
N LEU A 331 -0.62 -24.82 2.70
CA LEU A 331 -1.78 -25.17 1.86
C LEU A 331 -2.95 -25.74 2.66
N ALA A 332 -2.77 -26.06 3.94
CA ALA A 332 -3.74 -26.82 4.73
C ALA A 332 -5.08 -26.09 4.96
N SER A 333 -5.10 -24.77 4.79
CA SER A 333 -6.31 -23.95 4.98
C SER A 333 -6.92 -23.44 3.68
N LEU A 334 -6.45 -23.88 2.51
CA LEU A 334 -7.08 -23.55 1.23
C LEU A 334 -8.41 -24.32 1.07
N PRO A 335 -9.36 -23.80 0.27
CA PRO A 335 -10.56 -24.55 -0.10
C PRO A 335 -10.18 -25.90 -0.75
N ALA A 336 -10.92 -26.95 -0.42
CA ALA A 336 -10.68 -28.29 -0.96
C ALA A 336 -11.42 -28.49 -2.30
N GLY A 337 -10.83 -29.27 -3.21
CA GLY A 337 -11.43 -29.60 -4.50
C GLY A 337 -11.73 -28.34 -5.33
N ASP A 338 -12.93 -28.28 -5.90
CA ASP A 338 -13.40 -27.17 -6.74
C ASP A 338 -14.19 -26.12 -5.95
N HIS A 339 -14.07 -26.11 -4.62
CA HIS A 339 -14.72 -25.07 -3.82
C HIS A 339 -14.12 -23.69 -4.12
N PRO A 340 -14.95 -22.65 -4.32
CA PRO A 340 -14.47 -21.35 -4.74
C PRO A 340 -13.65 -20.65 -3.63
N PRO A 341 -12.77 -19.71 -3.99
CA PRO A 341 -12.21 -18.75 -3.04
C PRO A 341 -13.32 -17.85 -2.49
N PHE A 342 -13.09 -17.23 -1.32
CA PHE A 342 -14.11 -16.39 -0.69
C PHE A 342 -13.54 -15.24 0.15
N ILE A 343 -14.30 -14.15 0.27
CA ILE A 343 -14.09 -13.09 1.27
C ILE A 343 -14.57 -13.56 2.65
N ALA A 344 -13.81 -13.25 3.70
CA ALA A 344 -14.02 -13.77 5.05
C ALA A 344 -15.32 -13.24 5.68
N ALA A 345 -16.02 -14.04 6.48
CA ALA A 345 -17.32 -13.65 7.04
C ALA A 345 -17.24 -12.43 8.00
N LEU A 346 -16.15 -12.29 8.76
CA LEU A 346 -15.98 -11.22 9.73
C LEU A 346 -15.98 -9.81 9.09
N PRO A 347 -15.10 -9.49 8.12
CA PRO A 347 -15.13 -8.19 7.46
C PRO A 347 -16.46 -7.92 6.74
N GLN A 348 -17.11 -8.95 6.16
CA GLN A 348 -18.43 -8.81 5.54
C GLN A 348 -19.48 -8.37 6.57
N ALA A 349 -19.50 -8.99 7.75
CA ALA A 349 -20.47 -8.69 8.79
C ALA A 349 -20.29 -7.28 9.38
N VAL A 350 -19.04 -6.86 9.67
CA VAL A 350 -18.79 -5.51 10.19
C VAL A 350 -19.04 -4.43 9.13
N LEU A 351 -18.76 -4.69 7.85
CA LEU A 351 -19.11 -3.77 6.78
C LEU A 351 -20.62 -3.72 6.53
N ALA A 352 -21.36 -4.81 6.72
CA ALA A 352 -22.82 -4.80 6.61
C ALA A 352 -23.51 -4.12 7.80
N ASN A 353 -22.87 -4.11 8.99
CA ASN A 353 -23.43 -3.47 10.18
C ASN A 353 -23.68 -1.96 9.90
N PRO A 354 -24.91 -1.45 10.06
CA PRO A 354 -25.23 -0.03 9.87
C PRO A 354 -24.41 0.91 10.78
N ASN A 355 -23.98 0.44 11.95
CA ASN A 355 -23.11 1.15 12.90
C ASN A 355 -21.65 0.66 12.82
N GLY A 356 -21.28 0.06 11.68
CA GLY A 356 -19.97 -0.50 11.37
C GLY A 356 -18.93 0.50 10.85
N PRO A 357 -17.71 0.04 10.52
CA PRO A 357 -16.72 0.82 9.79
C PRO A 357 -17.14 1.07 8.33
N LEU A 358 -16.49 2.06 7.71
CA LEU A 358 -16.62 2.35 6.27
C LEU A 358 -15.71 1.48 5.41
N ALA A 359 -14.59 1.01 5.98
CA ALA A 359 -13.63 0.19 5.26
C ALA A 359 -12.89 -0.77 6.20
N VAL A 360 -12.53 -1.93 5.66
CA VAL A 360 -11.64 -2.90 6.30
C VAL A 360 -10.48 -3.21 5.36
N ILE A 361 -9.25 -3.10 5.84
CA ILE A 361 -8.05 -3.57 5.16
C ILE A 361 -7.60 -4.85 5.87
N GLY A 362 -7.45 -5.96 5.16
CA GLY A 362 -7.08 -7.22 5.77
C GLY A 362 -6.31 -8.12 4.83
N HIS A 363 -5.70 -9.17 5.36
CA HIS A 363 -4.89 -10.10 4.58
C HIS A 363 -5.74 -11.23 4.00
N ILE A 364 -5.64 -11.48 2.70
CA ILE A 364 -6.45 -12.47 1.97
C ILE A 364 -5.90 -13.90 2.11
N ASP A 365 -4.60 -14.05 2.36
CA ASP A 365 -3.92 -15.35 2.52
C ASP A 365 -3.21 -15.39 3.90
N LEU A 366 -2.07 -16.05 4.02
CA LEU A 366 -1.23 -16.06 5.21
C LEU A 366 -0.52 -14.72 5.43
N ALA A 367 -0.84 -14.04 6.53
CA ALA A 367 -0.11 -12.84 6.97
C ALA A 367 1.18 -13.26 7.69
N TRP A 368 2.32 -12.76 7.24
CA TRP A 368 3.61 -13.01 7.83
C TRP A 368 4.14 -11.77 8.54
N THR A 369 5.24 -11.94 9.28
CA THR A 369 5.97 -10.80 9.85
C THR A 369 6.79 -10.05 8.81
N TYR A 370 6.97 -10.61 7.60
CA TYR A 370 7.82 -10.03 6.55
C TYR A 370 7.44 -8.59 6.24
N SER A 371 6.14 -8.30 6.13
CA SER A 371 5.60 -6.99 5.79
C SER A 371 6.04 -5.87 6.73
N PHE A 372 6.44 -6.17 7.96
CA PHE A 372 7.01 -5.21 8.92
C PHE A 372 8.37 -5.61 9.52
N GLU A 373 8.92 -6.77 9.18
CA GLU A 373 10.23 -7.25 9.61
C GLU A 373 10.98 -7.86 8.41
N GLU A 374 11.77 -7.02 7.75
CA GLU A 374 12.55 -7.38 6.56
C GLU A 374 13.75 -8.26 6.95
N ARG A 375 14.11 -9.21 6.08
CA ARG A 375 15.16 -10.23 6.33
C ARG A 375 16.14 -10.42 5.18
N ASP A 376 15.92 -9.74 4.06
CA ASP A 376 16.70 -9.82 2.82
C ASP A 376 18.15 -9.33 2.98
N THR A 377 18.42 -8.51 4.01
CA THR A 377 19.79 -8.05 4.36
C THR A 377 20.57 -9.01 5.27
N GLY A 378 20.00 -10.18 5.60
CA GLY A 378 20.60 -11.18 6.50
C GLY A 378 20.42 -10.87 7.99
N LYS A 379 19.75 -9.78 8.35
CA LYS A 379 19.30 -9.47 9.72
C LYS A 379 17.85 -9.01 9.68
N ALA A 380 17.12 -9.25 10.77
CA ALA A 380 15.77 -8.74 10.93
C ALA A 380 15.79 -7.22 11.12
N VAL A 381 15.04 -6.49 10.30
CA VAL A 381 14.91 -5.04 10.39
C VAL A 381 13.43 -4.64 10.46
N SER A 382 13.04 -4.03 11.57
CA SER A 382 11.66 -3.56 11.76
C SER A 382 11.34 -2.35 10.88
N ARG A 383 10.19 -2.39 10.21
CA ARG A 383 9.66 -1.38 9.27
C ARG A 383 8.21 -0.99 9.59
N PRO A 384 7.92 -0.50 10.81
CA PRO A 384 6.56 -0.15 11.21
C PRO A 384 5.95 0.98 10.37
N SER A 385 6.80 1.85 9.78
CA SER A 385 6.36 3.02 9.02
C SER A 385 5.45 2.68 7.84
N LYS A 386 5.60 1.48 7.24
CA LYS A 386 4.78 1.05 6.10
C LYS A 386 3.28 1.08 6.42
N PHE A 387 2.94 0.53 7.57
CA PHE A 387 1.57 0.50 8.08
C PHE A 387 1.17 1.85 8.68
N MET A 388 2.04 2.46 9.49
CA MET A 388 1.71 3.73 10.16
C MET A 388 1.44 4.87 9.17
N GLN A 389 2.07 4.86 8.00
CA GLN A 389 1.81 5.83 6.94
C GLN A 389 0.37 5.70 6.40
N THR A 390 -0.12 4.47 6.20
CA THR A 390 -1.50 4.19 5.80
C THR A 390 -2.50 4.71 6.84
N LEU A 391 -2.25 4.44 8.14
CA LEU A 391 -3.13 4.91 9.22
C LEU A 391 -3.13 6.45 9.33
N ARG A 392 -1.94 7.04 9.23
CA ARG A 392 -1.74 8.49 9.29
C ARG A 392 -2.53 9.20 8.20
N THR A 393 -2.44 8.78 6.95
CA THR A 393 -3.12 9.46 5.84
C THR A 393 -4.64 9.35 5.97
N ALA A 394 -5.16 8.20 6.40
CA ALA A 394 -6.59 8.03 6.65
C ALA A 394 -7.08 9.00 7.75
N LEU A 395 -6.30 9.15 8.81
CA LEU A 395 -6.57 10.09 9.90
C LEU A 395 -6.47 11.57 9.46
N GLU A 396 -5.57 11.89 8.53
CA GLU A 396 -5.44 13.22 7.93
C GLU A 396 -6.60 13.57 6.98
N GLY A 397 -7.57 12.67 6.80
CA GLY A 397 -8.79 12.87 6.02
C GLY A 397 -8.63 12.52 4.53
N ALA A 398 -7.61 11.74 4.19
CA ALA A 398 -7.48 11.16 2.86
C ALA A 398 -8.52 10.07 2.64
N ARG A 399 -8.86 9.81 1.37
CA ARG A 399 -9.69 8.67 0.99
C ARG A 399 -9.00 7.38 1.37
N VAL A 400 -9.77 6.36 1.76
CA VAL A 400 -9.19 5.10 2.25
C VAL A 400 -8.37 4.41 1.16
N GLY A 401 -8.81 4.46 -0.10
CA GLY A 401 -8.04 3.94 -1.24
C GLY A 401 -6.68 4.63 -1.42
N SER A 402 -6.65 5.97 -1.36
CA SER A 402 -5.42 6.77 -1.41
C SER A 402 -4.49 6.47 -0.22
N SER A 403 -5.08 6.25 0.97
CA SER A 403 -4.33 5.86 2.16
C SER A 403 -3.73 4.47 2.04
N TYR A 404 -4.51 3.50 1.56
CA TYR A 404 -4.07 2.13 1.34
C TYR A 404 -2.95 2.03 0.28
N ARG A 405 -2.93 2.92 -0.72
CA ARG A 405 -1.81 3.04 -1.68
C ARG A 405 -0.47 3.26 -0.98
N GLU A 406 -0.42 3.87 0.20
CA GLU A 406 0.85 4.05 0.91
C GLU A 406 1.54 2.72 1.21
N LEU A 407 0.78 1.64 1.43
CA LEU A 407 1.33 0.28 1.54
C LEU A 407 1.78 -0.26 0.18
N VAL A 408 1.01 -0.01 -0.88
CA VAL A 408 1.31 -0.41 -2.27
C VAL A 408 2.62 0.23 -2.78
N LYS A 409 2.92 1.47 -2.39
CA LYS A 409 4.20 2.12 -2.76
C LYS A 409 5.42 1.30 -2.33
N TYR A 410 5.36 0.67 -1.16
CA TYR A 410 6.42 -0.24 -0.72
C TYR A 410 6.47 -1.51 -1.56
N LEU A 411 5.31 -2.08 -1.92
CA LEU A 411 5.23 -3.22 -2.82
C LEU A 411 5.92 -2.95 -4.16
N ASN A 412 5.71 -1.77 -4.75
CA ASN A 412 6.34 -1.37 -6.01
C ASN A 412 7.88 -1.28 -5.88
N GLY A 413 8.39 -0.78 -4.75
CA GLY A 413 9.82 -0.80 -4.46
C GLY A 413 10.39 -2.22 -4.39
N ILE A 414 9.65 -3.17 -3.80
CA ILE A 414 10.06 -4.57 -3.75
C ILE A 414 10.01 -5.22 -5.15
N HIS A 415 9.06 -4.86 -6.01
CA HIS A 415 9.04 -5.32 -7.41
C HIS A 415 10.28 -4.84 -8.17
N TYR A 416 10.69 -3.59 -7.95
CA TYR A 416 11.93 -3.07 -8.53
C TYR A 416 13.14 -3.87 -8.05
N GLU A 417 13.33 -4.05 -6.74
CA GLU A 417 14.46 -4.81 -6.20
C GLU A 417 14.51 -6.26 -6.70
N LEU A 418 13.35 -6.92 -6.84
CA LEU A 418 13.26 -8.27 -7.40
C LEU A 418 13.65 -8.31 -8.87
N SER A 419 13.26 -7.29 -9.65
CA SER A 419 13.57 -7.20 -11.08
C SER A 419 15.07 -6.93 -11.30
N GLU A 420 15.67 -6.05 -10.51
CA GLU A 420 17.12 -5.79 -10.53
C GLU A 420 17.92 -7.04 -10.17
N LEU A 421 17.52 -7.76 -9.11
CA LEU A 421 18.17 -9.03 -8.73
C LEU A 421 18.07 -10.09 -9.83
N TYR A 422 16.96 -10.12 -10.55
CA TYR A 422 16.77 -11.04 -11.67
C TYR A 422 17.66 -10.65 -12.87
N ASP A 423 17.70 -9.37 -13.23
CA ASP A 423 18.52 -8.87 -14.34
C ASP A 423 20.02 -9.07 -14.06
N GLU A 424 20.48 -8.74 -12.85
CA GLU A 424 21.85 -9.01 -12.44
C GLU A 424 22.23 -10.50 -12.54
N ALA A 425 21.33 -11.40 -12.14
CA ALA A 425 21.56 -12.84 -12.25
C ALA A 425 21.61 -13.29 -13.71
N ALA A 426 20.77 -12.73 -14.58
CA ALA A 426 20.76 -13.02 -16.01
C ALA A 426 22.07 -12.55 -16.68
N GLN A 427 22.58 -11.36 -16.32
CA GLN A 427 23.86 -10.83 -16.81
C GLN A 427 25.06 -11.70 -16.37
N ARG A 428 25.04 -12.20 -15.12
CA ARG A 428 26.11 -13.05 -14.57
C ARG A 428 26.04 -14.51 -15.03
N GLY A 429 24.92 -14.95 -15.58
CA GLY A 429 24.69 -16.34 -16.03
C GLY A 429 24.29 -17.32 -14.92
N GLU A 430 24.45 -16.97 -13.64
CA GLU A 430 23.85 -17.70 -12.50
C GLU A 430 23.74 -16.79 -11.25
N ALA A 431 22.71 -17.01 -10.44
CA ALA A 431 22.59 -16.44 -9.09
C ALA A 431 23.34 -17.29 -8.05
N ASP A 432 24.12 -16.66 -7.17
CA ASP A 432 24.78 -17.36 -6.07
C ASP A 432 23.81 -17.75 -4.93
N VAL A 433 24.29 -18.46 -3.90
CA VAL A 433 23.45 -18.90 -2.76
C VAL A 433 22.89 -17.71 -1.97
N ARG A 434 23.65 -16.62 -1.85
CA ARG A 434 23.23 -15.42 -1.13
C ARG A 434 22.14 -14.69 -1.90
N ASP A 435 22.27 -14.59 -3.23
CA ASP A 435 21.26 -14.02 -4.12
C ASP A 435 19.98 -14.84 -4.09
N LYS A 436 20.08 -16.17 -4.11
CA LYS A 436 18.94 -17.09 -3.96
C LYS A 436 18.21 -16.88 -2.62
N ALA A 437 18.95 -16.75 -1.51
CA ALA A 437 18.37 -16.48 -0.19
C ALA A 437 17.71 -15.09 -0.12
N ARG A 438 18.39 -14.04 -0.62
CA ARG A 438 17.85 -12.68 -0.68
C ARG A 438 16.58 -12.62 -1.51
N SER A 439 16.60 -13.21 -2.70
CA SER A 439 15.43 -13.31 -3.58
C SER A 439 14.27 -14.03 -2.90
N GLY A 440 14.52 -15.16 -2.22
CA GLY A 440 13.50 -15.88 -1.47
C GLY A 440 12.83 -15.01 -0.38
N HIS A 441 13.62 -14.25 0.39
CA HIS A 441 13.08 -13.35 1.40
C HIS A 441 12.31 -12.15 0.80
N LEU A 442 12.78 -11.57 -0.30
CA LEU A 442 12.07 -10.50 -1.01
C LEU A 442 10.76 -10.98 -1.61
N TRP A 443 10.72 -12.20 -2.14
CA TRP A 443 9.47 -12.80 -2.63
C TRP A 443 8.48 -13.03 -1.49
N MET A 444 8.92 -13.55 -0.35
CA MET A 444 8.04 -13.68 0.84
C MET A 444 7.48 -12.32 1.28
N LEU A 445 8.32 -11.28 1.33
CA LEU A 445 7.92 -9.91 1.62
C LEU A 445 6.93 -9.35 0.60
N ARG A 446 7.20 -9.55 -0.69
CA ARG A 446 6.31 -9.17 -1.79
C ARG A 446 4.94 -9.80 -1.60
N GLN A 447 4.88 -11.11 -1.37
CA GLN A 447 3.60 -11.81 -1.23
C GLN A 447 2.81 -11.33 -0.02
N ASP A 448 3.46 -11.17 1.13
CA ASP A 448 2.86 -10.64 2.36
C ASP A 448 2.32 -9.20 2.19
N LEU A 449 3.07 -8.30 1.53
CA LEU A 449 2.55 -6.96 1.23
C LEU A 449 1.38 -6.99 0.24
N SER A 450 1.46 -7.82 -0.81
CA SER A 450 0.42 -7.92 -1.83
C SER A 450 -0.86 -8.60 -1.34
N GLY A 451 -0.78 -9.35 -0.23
CA GLY A 451 -1.90 -10.09 0.33
C GLY A 451 -2.88 -9.23 1.11
N TYR A 452 -2.51 -8.01 1.51
CA TYR A 452 -3.47 -7.05 2.05
C TYR A 452 -4.38 -6.55 0.93
N ILE A 453 -5.68 -6.53 1.16
CA ILE A 453 -6.67 -5.94 0.24
C ILE A 453 -7.61 -4.99 1.00
N LEU A 454 -8.16 -4.02 0.28
CA LEU A 454 -9.18 -3.11 0.78
C LEU A 454 -10.59 -3.65 0.48
N LEU A 455 -11.42 -3.72 1.53
CA LEU A 455 -12.83 -4.05 1.48
C LEU A 455 -13.64 -2.80 1.86
N GLY A 456 -14.63 -2.46 1.04
CA GLY A 456 -15.33 -1.17 1.08
C GLY A 456 -15.15 -0.34 -0.20
N ASP A 457 -15.87 0.77 -0.29
CA ASP A 457 -15.68 1.79 -1.32
C ASP A 457 -14.38 2.57 -1.04
N PRO A 458 -13.38 2.53 -1.95
CA PRO A 458 -12.10 3.19 -1.76
C PRO A 458 -12.22 4.73 -1.69
N ALA A 459 -13.33 5.33 -2.13
CA ALA A 459 -13.54 6.77 -2.10
C ALA A 459 -14.04 7.29 -0.73
N THR A 460 -14.38 6.39 0.21
CA THR A 460 -14.79 6.77 1.57
C THR A 460 -13.67 7.46 2.34
N LYS A 461 -14.04 8.24 3.36
CA LYS A 461 -13.12 8.96 4.24
C LYS A 461 -13.50 8.75 5.69
N LEU A 462 -12.51 8.80 6.57
CA LEU A 462 -12.77 8.92 7.99
C LEU A 462 -13.52 10.25 8.26
N PRO A 463 -14.67 10.24 8.96
CA PRO A 463 -15.46 11.44 9.25
C PRO A 463 -14.86 12.26 10.40
N ALA A 464 -13.55 12.47 10.37
CA ALA A 464 -12.79 13.22 11.36
C ALA A 464 -12.60 14.67 10.92
N SER A 465 -12.68 15.61 11.87
CA SER A 465 -12.37 17.01 11.61
C SER A 465 -10.90 17.13 11.18
N ARG A 466 -10.64 17.86 10.10
CA ARG A 466 -9.27 18.03 9.61
C ARG A 466 -8.45 18.75 10.66
N ARG A 467 -7.40 18.09 11.15
CA ARG A 467 -6.39 18.73 12.00
C ARG A 467 -5.77 19.90 11.22
N ARG A 468 -6.06 21.15 11.64
CA ARG A 468 -5.40 22.33 11.05
C ARG A 468 -3.92 22.21 11.37
N LYS A 469 -3.09 21.85 10.38
CA LYS A 469 -1.64 22.08 10.47
C LYS A 469 -1.47 23.57 10.81
N ALA A 470 -0.85 23.87 11.96
CA ALA A 470 -0.51 25.24 12.30
C ALA A 470 0.19 25.85 11.09
N LYS A 471 -0.34 26.94 10.54
CA LYS A 471 0.30 27.66 9.45
C LYS A 471 1.67 28.09 9.97
N THR A 472 2.72 27.40 9.56
CA THR A 472 4.03 28.03 9.47
C THR A 472 3.87 29.14 8.44
N ASP A 473 4.14 30.37 8.84
CA ASP A 473 4.00 31.54 7.99
C ASP A 473 4.65 31.29 6.63
N LYS A 474 3.85 31.39 5.57
CA LYS A 474 4.31 31.32 4.20
C LYS A 474 5.27 32.49 3.98
N SER A 475 6.56 32.21 4.00
CA SER A 475 7.56 33.07 3.36
C SER A 475 7.15 33.24 1.88
N LYS A 476 7.12 34.50 1.46
CA LYS A 476 6.65 34.97 0.16
C LYS A 476 7.42 34.29 -0.98
N THR A 477 6.75 33.44 -1.75
CA THR A 477 7.21 33.09 -3.10
C THR A 477 6.75 34.17 -4.06
N ALA A 478 7.66 35.12 -4.34
CA ALA A 478 7.57 35.97 -5.52
C ALA A 478 7.78 35.11 -6.77
N GLY A 479 6.98 35.37 -7.80
CA GLY A 479 6.80 34.52 -8.97
C GLY A 479 8.07 34.28 -9.78
N VAL A 480 8.17 33.07 -10.33
CA VAL A 480 9.03 32.76 -11.46
C VAL A 480 8.13 32.71 -12.67
N ALA A 481 7.93 33.87 -13.30
CA ALA A 481 7.41 33.96 -14.65
C ALA A 481 8.53 34.51 -15.55
N SER A 482 8.79 33.78 -16.63
CA SER A 482 9.47 34.24 -17.85
C SER A 482 10.92 34.70 -17.73
N ILE A 483 11.86 33.83 -18.12
CA ILE A 483 13.08 34.28 -18.82
C ILE A 483 13.35 33.35 -20.01
N LEU A 484 12.71 33.66 -21.14
CA LEU A 484 13.29 33.47 -22.46
C LEU A 484 13.83 34.84 -22.90
N SER A 485 15.04 34.84 -23.47
CA SER A 485 15.63 35.86 -24.38
C SER A 485 16.69 36.82 -23.83
N LYS A 486 17.87 36.69 -24.46
CA LYS A 486 18.93 37.68 -24.79
C LYS A 486 20.14 37.87 -23.87
N ALA A 487 21.30 37.72 -24.52
CA ALA A 487 22.67 38.02 -24.10
C ALA A 487 23.07 39.48 -24.50
N PRO A 488 24.33 39.94 -24.34
CA PRO A 488 24.80 40.72 -23.19
C PRO A 488 25.39 42.10 -23.58
N GLU A 489 25.59 43.01 -22.61
CA GLU A 489 26.51 44.15 -22.76
C GLU A 489 27.12 44.63 -21.41
N VAL A 490 28.27 45.29 -21.48
CA VAL A 490 29.35 45.34 -20.47
C VAL A 490 29.48 46.70 -19.76
N LYS A 491 29.51 46.69 -18.39
CA LYS A 491 30.23 47.49 -17.34
C LYS A 491 30.46 49.04 -17.49
N PRO A 492 30.92 49.82 -16.46
CA PRO A 492 31.31 49.52 -15.06
C PRO A 492 30.77 50.50 -13.96
N GLY A 493 30.88 50.11 -12.69
CA GLY A 493 30.86 51.05 -11.55
C GLY A 493 30.69 50.38 -10.17
N ALA A 494 31.70 50.47 -9.31
CA ALA A 494 31.71 50.07 -7.88
C ALA A 494 32.01 51.33 -7.03
N PRO A 495 31.91 51.36 -5.66
CA PRO A 495 31.73 50.24 -4.72
C PRO A 495 30.80 50.44 -3.47
N ALA A 496 30.38 49.30 -2.89
CA ALA A 496 30.18 48.92 -1.45
C ALA A 496 29.18 49.66 -0.52
N PRO A 497 28.65 49.03 0.57
CA PRO A 497 29.01 47.72 1.16
C PRO A 497 27.87 46.69 1.22
N ARG A 498 28.25 45.40 1.22
CA ARG A 498 27.36 44.23 1.33
C ARG A 498 27.23 43.80 2.80
N GLY A 499 25.99 43.62 3.26
CA GLY A 499 25.66 42.77 4.40
C GLY A 499 25.73 41.29 3.97
N ALA A 500 26.29 40.44 4.83
CA ALA A 500 26.53 39.04 4.57
C ALA A 500 25.23 38.23 4.66
N GLU A 501 24.84 37.57 3.56
CA GLU A 501 23.95 36.42 3.56
C GLU A 501 24.74 35.18 3.96
N GLU A 502 24.20 34.40 4.90
CA GLU A 502 24.75 33.14 5.39
C GLU A 502 24.73 32.10 4.25
N ARG A 503 25.88 31.86 3.62
CA ARG A 503 26.03 30.80 2.62
C ARG A 503 26.10 29.45 3.33
N SER A 504 25.17 28.56 3.02
CA SER A 504 25.24 27.13 3.39
C SER A 504 26.58 26.54 2.90
N ILE A 505 27.32 25.92 3.82
CA ILE A 505 28.59 25.25 3.53
C ILE A 505 28.27 23.90 2.87
N PRO A 506 28.80 23.60 1.67
CA PRO A 506 28.64 22.29 1.04
C PRO A 506 29.16 21.16 1.94
N ILE A 507 28.42 20.05 2.03
CA ILE A 507 28.69 18.98 2.99
C ILE A 507 30.06 18.32 2.75
N GLU A 508 30.49 18.22 1.49
CA GLU A 508 31.77 17.64 1.09
C GLU A 508 32.96 18.51 1.56
N THR A 509 32.75 19.82 1.65
CA THR A 509 33.74 20.77 2.18
C THR A 509 33.86 20.62 3.70
N LEU A 510 32.72 20.44 4.37
CA LEU A 510 32.68 20.25 5.82
C LEU A 510 33.31 18.91 6.23
N GLU A 511 33.05 17.83 5.49
CA GLU A 511 33.64 16.50 5.74
C GLU A 511 35.16 16.50 5.58
N LYS A 512 35.69 17.15 4.53
CA LYS A 512 37.14 17.29 4.33
C LYS A 512 37.80 18.09 5.46
N ALA A 513 37.16 19.17 5.92
CA ALA A 513 37.66 19.96 7.03
C ALA A 513 37.69 19.16 8.34
N ILE A 514 36.62 18.43 8.65
CA ILE A 514 36.52 17.54 9.81
C ILE A 514 37.57 16.41 9.73
N GLY A 515 37.77 15.82 8.56
CA GLY A 515 38.80 14.79 8.35
C GLY A 515 40.22 15.27 8.67
N HIS A 516 40.56 16.50 8.27
CA HIS A 516 41.85 17.10 8.64
C HIS A 516 41.99 17.37 10.14
N MET A 517 40.91 17.76 10.81
CA MET A 517 40.90 17.94 12.27
C MET A 517 41.03 16.60 13.01
N LEU A 518 40.40 15.52 12.53
CA LEU A 518 40.57 14.17 13.08
C LEU A 518 42.02 13.66 12.91
N ALA A 519 42.69 14.08 11.84
CA ALA A 519 44.11 13.81 11.59
C ALA A 519 45.07 14.70 12.42
N GLY A 520 44.55 15.55 13.32
CA GLY A 520 45.36 16.36 14.26
C GLY A 520 45.73 17.76 13.77
N SER A 521 45.12 18.23 12.68
CA SER A 521 45.37 19.61 12.20
C SER A 521 44.68 20.66 13.08
N ALA A 522 45.30 21.82 13.27
CA ALA A 522 44.77 22.89 14.12
C ALA A 522 43.52 23.55 13.52
N LEU A 523 42.49 23.77 14.35
CA LEU A 523 41.18 24.33 13.97
C LEU A 523 41.31 25.63 13.14
N ARG A 524 42.15 26.57 13.57
CA ARG A 524 42.29 27.88 12.91
C ARG A 524 42.84 27.77 11.49
N ASP A 525 43.77 26.85 11.27
CA ASP A 525 44.40 26.65 9.96
C ASP A 525 43.42 26.01 8.97
N ILE A 526 42.63 25.05 9.45
CA ILE A 526 41.60 24.37 8.64
C ILE A 526 40.41 25.31 8.37
N ALA A 527 39.94 26.04 9.38
CA ALA A 527 38.89 27.04 9.22
C ALA A 527 39.26 28.09 8.15
N GLY A 528 40.49 28.61 8.22
CA GLY A 528 41.03 29.53 7.21
C GLY A 528 41.16 28.89 5.82
N ARG A 529 41.65 27.65 5.74
CA ARG A 529 41.84 26.94 4.46
C ARG A 529 40.54 26.65 3.73
N PHE A 530 39.47 26.34 4.46
CA PHE A 530 38.17 25.98 3.88
C PHE A 530 37.16 27.14 3.89
N GLY A 531 37.55 28.32 4.38
CA GLY A 531 36.68 29.50 4.43
C GLY A 531 35.47 29.31 5.36
N ILE A 532 35.63 28.53 6.42
CA ILE A 532 34.59 28.23 7.40
C ILE A 532 34.86 29.03 8.66
N ASP A 533 33.81 29.58 9.28
CA ASP A 533 33.94 30.21 10.59
C ASP A 533 34.48 29.20 11.62
N PRO A 534 35.54 29.52 12.39
CA PRO A 534 36.14 28.56 13.33
C PRO A 534 35.16 28.03 14.39
N ALA A 535 34.20 28.83 14.85
CA ALA A 535 33.21 28.38 15.83
C ALA A 535 32.22 27.40 15.19
N VAL A 536 31.77 27.68 13.96
CA VAL A 536 30.91 26.78 13.19
C VAL A 536 31.62 25.46 12.89
N LEU A 537 32.89 25.50 12.47
CA LEU A 537 33.66 24.28 12.20
C LEU A 537 33.86 23.44 13.46
N GLN A 538 34.16 24.07 14.61
CA GLN A 538 34.30 23.37 15.89
C GLN A 538 33.00 22.70 16.33
N GLU A 539 31.87 23.40 16.23
CA GLU A 539 30.55 22.83 16.56
C GLU A 539 30.23 21.59 15.72
N ARG A 540 30.47 21.67 14.40
CA ARG A 540 30.23 20.55 13.49
C ARG A 540 31.16 19.38 13.73
N PHE A 541 32.43 19.64 14.05
CA PHE A 541 33.41 18.63 14.43
C PHE A 541 33.00 17.87 15.71
N ASP A 542 32.48 18.57 16.71
CA ASP A 542 32.03 17.96 17.97
C ASP A 542 30.79 17.08 17.75
N ILE A 543 29.82 17.54 16.95
CA ILE A 543 28.64 16.76 16.58
C ILE A 543 29.05 15.48 15.84
N TYR A 544 29.94 15.60 14.85
CA TYR A 544 30.43 14.48 14.05
C TYR A 544 31.16 13.43 14.91
N THR A 545 32.05 13.88 15.79
CA THR A 545 32.83 13.00 16.68
C THR A 545 31.93 12.28 17.69
N LYS A 546 30.94 12.99 18.26
CA LYS A 546 29.96 12.42 19.19
C LYS A 546 29.10 11.35 18.51
N ALA A 547 28.63 11.61 17.29
CA ALA A 547 27.87 10.64 16.51
C ALA A 547 28.71 9.40 16.16
N GLY A 548 29.97 9.58 15.75
CA GLY A 548 30.89 8.48 15.46
C GLY A 548 31.17 7.60 16.69
N ARG A 549 31.41 8.19 17.86
CA ARG A 549 31.61 7.44 19.12
C ARG A 549 30.34 6.70 19.55
N ALA A 550 29.19 7.35 19.47
CA ALA A 550 27.90 6.71 19.79
C ALA A 550 27.57 5.53 18.86
N ALA A 551 28.09 5.52 17.64
CA ALA A 551 27.96 4.38 16.72
C ALA A 551 28.91 3.22 17.09
N LEU A 552 30.10 3.53 17.63
CA LEU A 552 31.09 2.53 18.05
C LEU A 552 30.78 1.90 19.43
N ASP A 553 30.12 2.65 20.33
CA ASP A 553 29.67 2.16 21.65
C ASP A 553 28.42 1.25 21.59
N ARG A 554 27.80 1.07 20.42
CA ARG A 554 26.66 0.16 20.21
C ARG A 554 27.07 -1.30 19.95
N LYS A 555 28.19 -1.76 20.53
CA LYS A 555 28.60 -3.17 20.48
C LYS A 555 27.98 -4.00 21.59
#